data_AF-A0A661MRS5-F1
#
_entry.id   AF-A0A661MRS5-F1
#
_cell.length_a   1.000
_cell.length_b   1.000
_cell.length_c   1.000
_cell.angle_alpha   90.00
_cell.angle_beta   90.00
_cell.angle_gamma   90.00
#
_symmetry.space_group_name_H-M   'P 1'
#
loop_
_entity.id
_entity.type
_entity.pdbx_description
1 polymer ?
#
loop_
_entity_poly.entity_id
_entity_poly.type
_entity_poly.pdbx_seq_one_letter_code
_entity_poly.pdbx_strand_id
1 'polypeptide(L)'
;MREDRNVTRLVTPASTVASGPHQRAVPSPVRPPPVDKCSRRATAIVYCEGNFGAVDGKTANGLVRHSERYEILSVIDSEKAGRDAGEVLGDPANGIPVLASLDEAIADGGHAPAFLIFGMAPSSGMLSPVERRLMLDAMGRGISIVNGLHEFLNDDAEFAAAAEAHQVSILDVRRPRAKKNLRMFTGRISTVTCPRIAVLGTDGAIGKRTTATILTAALNAAGIKAVLIGTGQTSLIQGARYGVALDAIPCQFCSGELESTVVEAFKREHPDVIIIEGQGALSHPAYLTSTFIMRGAQPNAVILQHAPARRFLCDFPNIAMPTVASEIHLIQTFAETKVIGLTLNHEHMTDAAVTEAIAKYERGLGLPVTDALTRPASRLVDMVLGGFPQLAGRPILGAA
;
A
#
# COMPACT_ATOMS: atom_id res chain seq x y z
N MET A 1 -2.54 -43.56 -23.95
CA MET A 1 -3.91 -43.55 -24.48
C MET A 1 -4.01 -42.43 -25.49
N ARG A 2 -4.06 -42.80 -26.78
CA ARG A 2 -4.36 -41.90 -27.89
C ARG A 2 -5.86 -42.01 -28.12
N GLU A 3 -6.55 -40.89 -28.28
CA GLU A 3 -7.88 -40.90 -28.88
C GLU A 3 -7.89 -40.07 -30.15
N ASP A 4 -8.36 -40.75 -31.19
CA ASP A 4 -8.45 -40.32 -32.56
C ASP A 4 -9.69 -39.46 -32.81
N ARG A 5 -9.48 -38.57 -33.79
CA ARG A 5 -10.40 -37.85 -34.67
C ARG A 5 -11.86 -38.32 -34.68
N ASN A 6 -12.78 -37.35 -34.66
CA ASN A 6 -13.89 -37.40 -35.62
C ASN A 6 -14.22 -35.99 -36.14
N VAL A 7 -14.03 -35.83 -37.45
CA VAL A 7 -14.30 -34.62 -38.22
C VAL A 7 -15.59 -34.86 -38.98
N THR A 8 -16.66 -34.16 -38.60
CA THR A 8 -17.90 -34.13 -39.37
C THR A 8 -18.09 -32.71 -39.91
N ARG A 9 -17.85 -32.54 -41.21
CA ARG A 9 -18.23 -31.34 -41.96
C ARG A 9 -19.75 -31.34 -42.14
N LEU A 10 -20.41 -30.30 -41.64
CA LEU A 10 -21.75 -29.91 -42.06
C LEU A 10 -21.65 -28.56 -42.78
N VAL A 11 -22.02 -28.58 -44.05
CA VAL A 11 -22.17 -27.41 -44.93
C VAL A 11 -23.66 -27.07 -44.96
N THR A 12 -24.00 -25.78 -44.77
CA THR A 12 -25.10 -25.00 -45.41
C THR A 12 -25.40 -23.74 -44.56
N PRO A 13 -26.12 -22.73 -45.06
CA PRO A 13 -25.82 -21.86 -46.20
C PRO A 13 -25.75 -20.38 -45.76
N ALA A 14 -25.32 -19.50 -46.68
CA ALA A 14 -25.31 -18.05 -46.47
C ALA A 14 -26.73 -17.51 -46.18
N SER A 15 -26.89 -16.71 -45.11
CA SER A 15 -28.06 -15.87 -44.93
C SER A 15 -27.72 -14.55 -44.22
N THR A 16 -28.00 -13.47 -44.95
CA THR A 16 -28.53 -12.16 -44.52
C THR A 16 -27.91 -11.46 -43.31
N VAL A 17 -27.22 -10.37 -43.63
CA VAL A 17 -26.85 -9.26 -42.74
C VAL A 17 -28.11 -8.64 -42.13
N ALA A 18 -28.31 -8.82 -40.83
CA ALA A 18 -29.27 -8.06 -40.04
C ALA A 18 -28.50 -7.08 -39.14
N SER A 19 -28.75 -5.79 -39.34
CA SER A 19 -28.26 -4.68 -38.54
C SER A 19 -28.73 -4.81 -37.08
N GLY A 20 -27.78 -4.97 -36.16
CA GLY A 20 -28.04 -4.97 -34.71
C GLY A 20 -28.40 -3.59 -34.17
N PRO A 21 -29.12 -3.51 -33.03
CA PRO A 21 -29.57 -2.25 -32.46
C PRO A 21 -28.40 -1.46 -31.87
N HIS A 22 -28.44 -0.14 -32.05
CA HIS A 22 -27.52 0.83 -31.48
C HIS A 22 -27.25 0.58 -29.98
N GLN A 23 -26.03 0.13 -29.65
CA GLN A 23 -25.55 0.12 -28.27
C GLN A 23 -25.38 1.57 -27.81
N ARG A 24 -26.26 2.01 -26.91
CA ARG A 24 -26.02 3.22 -26.12
C ARG A 24 -24.74 3.02 -25.31
N ALA A 25 -23.79 3.93 -25.50
CA ALA A 25 -22.56 3.98 -24.72
C ALA A 25 -22.90 4.11 -23.23
N VAL A 26 -22.47 3.12 -22.44
CA VAL A 26 -22.55 3.16 -20.98
C VAL A 26 -21.42 4.07 -20.50
N PRO A 27 -21.69 5.09 -19.66
CA PRO A 27 -20.65 6.00 -19.19
C PRO A 27 -19.60 5.24 -18.37
N SER A 28 -18.34 5.50 -18.68
CA SER A 28 -17.18 5.01 -17.93
C SER A 28 -17.27 5.43 -16.45
N PRO A 29 -16.90 4.58 -15.48
CA PRO A 29 -16.82 5.00 -14.09
C PRO A 29 -15.77 6.10 -13.97
N VAL A 30 -16.17 7.22 -13.39
CA VAL A 30 -15.35 8.40 -13.16
C VAL A 30 -14.16 8.01 -12.28
N ARG A 31 -12.96 8.01 -12.87
CA ARG A 31 -11.69 7.95 -12.12
C ARG A 31 -11.64 9.22 -11.26
N PRO A 32 -11.27 9.16 -9.96
CA PRO A 32 -11.03 10.39 -9.21
C PRO A 32 -9.96 11.19 -9.95
N PRO A 33 -10.17 12.51 -10.12
CA PRO A 33 -9.24 13.34 -10.87
C PRO A 33 -7.84 13.27 -10.22
N PRO A 34 -6.77 13.47 -11.01
CA PRO A 34 -5.45 13.70 -10.42
C PRO A 34 -5.57 14.86 -9.44
N VAL A 35 -5.05 14.70 -8.23
CA VAL A 35 -5.01 15.79 -7.24
C VAL A 35 -4.07 16.85 -7.81
N ASP A 36 -4.65 17.95 -8.27
CA ASP A 36 -3.87 19.13 -8.65
C ASP A 36 -3.14 19.63 -7.40
N LYS A 37 -1.86 19.97 -7.54
CA LYS A 37 -1.04 20.48 -6.43
C LYS A 37 -1.58 21.80 -5.82
N CYS A 38 -2.64 22.37 -6.39
CA CYS A 38 -3.30 23.60 -5.97
C CYS A 38 -4.75 23.40 -5.45
N SER A 39 -5.31 22.19 -5.46
CA SER A 39 -6.62 21.93 -4.83
C SER A 39 -6.44 21.73 -3.32
N ARG A 40 -7.19 22.48 -2.49
CA ARG A 40 -7.23 22.26 -1.04
C ARG A 40 -7.61 20.80 -0.77
N ARG A 41 -6.79 20.10 0.02
CA ARG A 41 -7.05 18.68 0.37
C ARG A 41 -8.40 18.56 1.08
N ALA A 42 -9.08 17.44 0.90
CA ALA A 42 -10.32 17.20 1.63
C ALA A 42 -10.01 17.00 3.12
N THR A 43 -10.80 17.59 4.00
CA THR A 43 -10.62 17.42 5.46
C THR A 43 -11.08 16.04 5.90
N ALA A 44 -10.35 15.43 6.83
CA ALA A 44 -10.69 14.13 7.37
C ALA A 44 -10.42 14.00 8.86
N ILE A 45 -11.28 13.26 9.55
CA ILE A 45 -11.05 12.74 10.89
C ILE A 45 -10.74 11.25 10.78
N VAL A 46 -9.84 10.73 11.61
CA VAL A 46 -9.43 9.32 11.56
C VAL A 46 -9.91 8.60 12.82
N TYR A 47 -10.73 7.56 12.66
CA TYR A 47 -11.15 6.71 13.77
C TYR A 47 -10.11 5.62 14.06
N CYS A 48 -9.58 5.56 15.28
CA CYS A 48 -8.53 4.62 15.69
C CYS A 48 -8.63 4.18 17.16
N GLU A 49 -9.86 4.07 17.67
CA GLU A 49 -10.16 3.81 19.10
C GLU A 49 -9.33 2.67 19.71
N GLY A 50 -8.60 2.96 20.79
CA GLY A 50 -7.78 2.03 21.56
C GLY A 50 -6.57 1.44 20.81
N ASN A 51 -6.29 1.92 19.59
CA ASN A 51 -5.29 1.31 18.70
C ASN A 51 -4.31 2.33 18.12
N PHE A 52 -4.42 3.62 18.46
CA PHE A 52 -3.50 4.61 17.92
C PHE A 52 -2.09 4.42 18.51
N GLY A 53 -1.09 4.34 17.63
CA GLY A 53 0.28 3.94 17.98
C GLY A 53 0.50 2.43 18.11
N ALA A 54 -0.55 1.61 17.99
CA ALA A 54 -0.45 0.15 17.96
C ALA A 54 -0.40 -0.40 16.51
N VAL A 55 -0.19 -1.72 16.38
CA VAL A 55 -0.08 -2.43 15.09
C VAL A 55 -1.37 -2.32 14.27
N ASP A 56 -2.53 -2.47 14.91
CA ASP A 56 -3.83 -2.42 14.24
C ASP A 56 -4.20 -0.99 13.80
N GLY A 57 -3.66 0.03 14.45
CA GLY A 57 -3.79 1.44 14.05
C GLY A 57 -2.86 1.89 12.92
N LYS A 58 -2.14 0.98 12.26
CA LYS A 58 -1.12 1.31 11.23
C LYS A 58 -1.61 2.22 10.10
N THR A 59 -2.91 2.20 9.81
CA THR A 59 -3.52 3.09 8.79
C THR A 59 -3.60 4.51 9.35
N ALA A 60 -4.13 4.71 10.55
CA ALA A 60 -4.12 5.99 11.24
C ALA A 60 -2.69 6.53 11.46
N ASN A 61 -1.79 5.70 12.00
CA ASN A 61 -0.39 6.06 12.22
C ASN A 61 0.29 6.52 10.92
N GLY A 62 -0.06 5.88 9.79
CA GLY A 62 0.41 6.27 8.47
C GLY A 62 -0.13 7.63 8.03
N LEU A 63 -1.43 7.86 8.17
CA LEU A 63 -2.10 9.09 7.72
C LEU A 63 -1.63 10.33 8.48
N VAL A 64 -1.41 10.19 9.79
CA VAL A 64 -0.87 11.28 10.64
C VAL A 64 0.54 11.67 10.21
N ARG A 65 1.38 10.69 9.85
CA ARG A 65 2.76 10.96 9.37
C ARG A 65 2.78 11.50 7.95
N HIS A 66 1.87 11.03 7.10
CA HIS A 66 1.83 11.41 5.69
C HIS A 66 0.46 11.15 5.05
N SER A 67 -0.10 12.18 4.42
CA SER A 67 -1.32 12.09 3.62
C SER A 67 -1.25 13.13 2.50
N GLU A 68 -1.32 12.70 1.24
CA GLU A 68 -1.39 13.60 0.09
C GLU A 68 -2.84 13.98 -0.26
N ARG A 69 -3.79 13.09 0.08
CA ARG A 69 -5.20 13.22 -0.30
C ARG A 69 -6.04 13.98 0.72
N TYR A 70 -5.72 13.82 2.00
CA TYR A 70 -6.52 14.36 3.10
C TYR A 70 -5.70 15.30 3.99
N GLU A 71 -6.33 16.36 4.46
CA GLU A 71 -5.89 17.16 5.61
C GLU A 71 -6.48 16.50 6.86
N ILE A 72 -5.63 15.89 7.69
CA ILE A 72 -6.08 15.18 8.90
C ILE A 72 -6.29 16.20 10.01
N LEU A 73 -7.54 16.37 10.43
CA LEU A 73 -7.92 17.33 11.47
C LEU A 73 -7.70 16.78 12.87
N SER A 74 -8.02 15.50 13.09
CA SER A 74 -7.90 14.85 14.40
C SER A 74 -7.94 13.34 14.29
N VAL A 75 -7.53 12.66 15.36
CA VAL A 75 -7.65 11.22 15.54
C VAL A 75 -8.62 10.94 16.69
N ILE A 76 -9.57 10.03 16.50
CA ILE A 76 -10.46 9.56 17.56
C ILE A 76 -9.81 8.34 18.22
N ASP A 77 -9.35 8.53 19.47
CA ASP A 77 -8.88 7.47 20.37
C ASP A 77 -9.00 7.93 21.83
N SER A 78 -9.99 7.41 22.56
CA SER A 78 -10.26 7.82 23.94
C SER A 78 -9.13 7.53 24.92
N GLU A 79 -8.30 6.51 24.68
CA GLU A 79 -7.18 6.17 25.56
C GLU A 79 -6.02 7.18 25.48
N LYS A 80 -5.99 7.98 24.42
CA LYS A 80 -4.93 8.94 24.10
C LYS A 80 -5.45 10.38 24.00
N ALA A 81 -6.73 10.62 24.33
CA ALA A 81 -7.37 11.92 24.20
C ALA A 81 -6.61 13.03 24.96
N GLY A 82 -6.57 14.23 24.36
CA GLY A 82 -5.87 15.41 24.87
C GLY A 82 -4.37 15.45 24.55
N ARG A 83 -3.85 14.48 23.82
CA ARG A 83 -2.45 14.45 23.36
C ARG A 83 -2.32 14.89 21.90
N ASP A 84 -1.11 15.26 21.49
CA ASP A 84 -0.75 15.46 20.09
C ASP A 84 -0.45 14.11 19.41
N ALA A 85 -0.96 13.92 18.20
CA ALA A 85 -0.84 12.66 17.48
C ALA A 85 0.61 12.33 17.08
N GLY A 86 1.43 13.34 16.76
CA GLY A 86 2.86 13.17 16.50
C GLY A 86 3.59 12.64 17.73
N GLU A 87 3.35 13.23 18.89
CA GLU A 87 3.98 12.80 20.15
C GLU A 87 3.58 11.37 20.56
N VAL A 88 2.33 10.97 20.34
CA VAL A 88 1.88 9.59 20.58
C VAL A 88 2.67 8.60 19.71
N LEU A 89 3.02 8.98 18.49
CA LEU A 89 3.79 8.17 17.56
C LEU A 89 5.31 8.25 17.78
N GLY A 90 5.77 9.03 18.76
CA GLY A 90 7.19 9.27 19.04
C GLY A 90 7.86 10.25 18.07
N ASP A 91 7.07 10.98 17.28
CA ASP A 91 7.51 12.02 16.36
C ASP A 91 7.37 13.41 17.02
N PRO A 92 7.98 14.48 16.47
CA PRO A 92 7.69 15.85 16.91
C PRO A 92 6.20 16.18 16.80
N ALA A 93 5.72 17.05 17.68
CA ALA A 93 4.32 17.50 17.67
C ALA A 93 3.92 18.03 16.29
N ASN A 94 2.79 17.58 15.77
CA ASN A 94 2.32 17.89 14.42
C ASN A 94 1.01 18.71 14.39
N GLY A 95 0.47 19.05 15.57
CA GLY A 95 -0.71 19.88 15.72
C GLY A 95 -2.02 19.13 15.45
N ILE A 96 -1.98 17.80 15.30
CA ILE A 96 -3.18 16.97 15.10
C ILE A 96 -3.62 16.46 16.49
N PRO A 97 -4.72 16.96 17.06
CA PRO A 97 -5.19 16.50 18.36
C PRO A 97 -5.74 15.08 18.30
N VAL A 98 -5.52 14.34 19.38
CA VAL A 98 -6.23 13.10 19.66
C VAL A 98 -7.42 13.40 20.58
N LEU A 99 -8.61 12.96 20.19
CA LEU A 99 -9.90 13.32 20.80
C LEU A 99 -10.68 12.05 21.17
N ALA A 100 -11.59 12.13 22.14
CA ALA A 100 -12.23 10.93 22.69
C ALA A 100 -13.45 10.46 21.88
N SER A 101 -14.04 11.32 21.04
CA SER A 101 -15.27 11.00 20.33
C SER A 101 -15.44 11.78 19.03
N LEU A 102 -16.37 11.33 18.20
CA LEU A 102 -16.78 12.04 16.98
C LEU A 102 -17.35 13.43 17.29
N ASP A 103 -18.10 13.57 18.40
CA ASP A 103 -18.66 14.86 18.83
C ASP A 103 -17.57 15.87 19.15
N GLU A 104 -16.58 15.47 19.95
CA GLU A 104 -15.41 16.31 20.26
C GLU A 104 -14.64 16.67 19.00
N ALA A 105 -14.48 15.71 18.09
CA ALA A 105 -13.72 15.90 16.86
C ALA A 105 -14.39 16.88 15.88
N ILE A 106 -15.71 16.92 15.83
CA ILE A 106 -16.47 17.92 15.06
C ILE A 106 -16.44 19.29 15.76
N ALA A 107 -16.57 19.31 17.09
CA ALA A 107 -16.57 20.55 17.86
C ALA A 107 -15.22 21.28 17.78
N ASP A 108 -14.11 20.54 17.91
CA ASP A 108 -12.75 21.05 17.82
C ASP A 108 -12.46 21.66 16.42
N GLY A 109 -12.85 20.97 15.36
CA GLY A 109 -12.72 21.48 13.99
C GLY A 109 -13.66 22.64 13.63
N GLY A 110 -14.65 22.94 14.48
CA GLY A 110 -15.65 23.99 14.26
C GLY A 110 -16.68 23.69 13.16
N HIS A 111 -16.50 22.62 12.39
CA HIS A 111 -17.43 22.13 11.36
C HIS A 111 -17.24 20.64 11.11
N ALA A 112 -18.24 19.99 10.49
CA ALA A 112 -18.12 18.60 10.08
C ALA A 112 -17.01 18.44 9.02
N PRO A 113 -16.11 17.45 9.14
CA PRO A 113 -15.11 17.16 8.11
C PRO A 113 -15.77 16.63 6.84
N ALA A 114 -15.06 16.65 5.72
CA ALA A 114 -15.54 16.01 4.50
C ALA A 114 -15.58 14.48 4.65
N PHE A 115 -14.61 13.90 5.37
CA PHE A 115 -14.48 12.45 5.52
C PHE A 115 -14.25 12.00 6.97
N LEU A 116 -14.76 10.82 7.30
CA LEU A 116 -14.34 9.98 8.42
C LEU A 116 -13.64 8.76 7.84
N ILE A 117 -12.38 8.55 8.23
CA ILE A 117 -11.56 7.44 7.76
C ILE A 117 -11.54 6.37 8.85
N PHE A 118 -11.88 5.13 8.50
CA PHE A 118 -11.63 3.99 9.37
C PHE A 118 -10.13 3.67 9.40
N GLY A 119 -9.46 4.11 10.47
CA GLY A 119 -8.00 4.09 10.61
C GLY A 119 -7.42 2.79 11.18
N MET A 120 -8.28 1.80 11.46
CA MET A 120 -7.88 0.51 12.02
C MET A 120 -7.88 -0.61 10.98
N ALA A 121 -7.12 -1.67 11.25
CA ALA A 121 -7.06 -2.86 10.42
C ALA A 121 -7.09 -4.13 11.30
N PRO A 122 -8.24 -4.42 11.95
CA PRO A 122 -8.37 -5.61 12.79
C PRO A 122 -8.18 -6.88 11.96
N SER A 123 -7.69 -7.94 12.61
CA SER A 123 -7.46 -9.24 11.97
C SER A 123 -8.74 -9.88 11.41
N SER A 124 -9.91 -9.56 11.98
CA SER A 124 -11.21 -9.98 11.45
C SER A 124 -11.55 -9.36 10.10
N GLY A 125 -11.03 -8.16 9.81
CA GLY A 125 -11.33 -7.40 8.61
C GLY A 125 -12.77 -6.86 8.51
N MET A 126 -13.52 -6.83 9.61
CA MET A 126 -14.94 -6.46 9.70
C MET A 126 -15.16 -5.36 10.74
N LEU A 127 -16.24 -4.57 10.60
CA LEU A 127 -16.66 -3.62 11.64
C LEU A 127 -17.32 -4.33 12.83
N SER A 128 -17.04 -3.87 14.04
CA SER A 128 -17.82 -4.21 15.23
C SER A 128 -19.17 -3.47 15.23
N PRO A 129 -20.17 -3.93 16.00
CA PRO A 129 -21.45 -3.23 16.12
C PRO A 129 -21.33 -1.79 16.63
N VAL A 130 -20.31 -1.50 17.45
CA VAL A 130 -20.06 -0.13 17.96
C VAL A 130 -19.54 0.75 16.83
N GLU A 131 -18.56 0.25 16.07
CA GLU A 131 -17.95 0.96 14.95
C GLU A 131 -18.96 1.21 13.84
N ARG A 132 -19.80 0.22 13.54
CA ARG A 132 -20.89 0.37 12.57
C ARG A 132 -21.83 1.52 12.92
N ARG A 133 -22.27 1.60 14.18
CA ARG A 133 -23.13 2.70 14.64
C ARG A 133 -22.42 4.06 14.52
N LEU A 134 -21.14 4.12 14.86
CA LEU A 134 -20.35 5.35 14.75
C LEU A 134 -20.21 5.81 13.29
N MET A 135 -19.97 4.89 12.36
CA MET A 135 -19.87 5.24 10.93
C MET A 135 -21.22 5.73 10.37
N LEU A 136 -22.34 5.11 10.77
CA LEU A 136 -23.67 5.57 10.39
C LEU A 136 -24.03 6.93 11.02
N ASP A 137 -23.64 7.17 12.28
CA ASP A 137 -23.80 8.50 12.91
C ASP A 137 -23.03 9.58 12.15
N ALA A 138 -21.78 9.30 11.75
CA ALA A 138 -21.00 10.22 10.93
C ALA A 138 -21.69 10.54 9.60
N MET A 139 -22.25 9.53 8.92
CA MET A 139 -23.03 9.74 7.70
C MET A 139 -24.27 10.60 7.95
N GLY A 140 -24.97 10.37 9.07
CA GLY A 140 -26.09 11.19 9.51
C GLY A 140 -25.75 12.68 9.70
N ARG A 141 -24.47 12.98 9.98
CA ARG A 141 -23.91 14.32 10.12
C ARG A 141 -23.36 14.90 8.82
N GLY A 142 -23.59 14.23 7.68
CA GLY A 142 -23.13 14.66 6.36
C GLY A 142 -21.65 14.34 6.08
N ILE A 143 -21.05 13.43 6.85
CA ILE A 143 -19.63 13.06 6.70
C ILE A 143 -19.52 11.81 5.82
N SER A 144 -18.71 11.86 4.76
CA SER A 144 -18.44 10.70 3.90
C SER A 144 -17.49 9.71 4.57
N ILE A 145 -17.58 8.42 4.22
CA ILE A 145 -16.78 7.36 4.85
C ILE A 145 -15.65 6.92 3.93
N VAL A 146 -14.45 6.74 4.48
CA VAL A 146 -13.35 6.03 3.82
C VAL A 146 -13.12 4.70 4.54
N ASN A 147 -13.42 3.61 3.84
CA ASN A 147 -13.36 2.26 4.38
C ASN A 147 -12.18 1.48 3.80
N GLY A 148 -11.28 1.05 4.69
CA GLY A 148 -10.12 0.21 4.39
C GLY A 148 -10.33 -1.29 4.60
N LEU A 149 -11.48 -1.71 5.11
CA LEU A 149 -11.75 -3.10 5.49
C LEU A 149 -11.96 -4.04 4.29
N HIS A 150 -11.98 -5.34 4.57
CA HIS A 150 -12.33 -6.36 3.57
C HIS A 150 -13.83 -6.42 3.33
N GLU A 151 -14.62 -6.06 4.34
CA GLU A 151 -16.05 -5.76 4.20
C GLU A 151 -16.23 -4.52 3.34
N PHE A 152 -17.06 -4.61 2.30
CA PHE A 152 -17.38 -3.45 1.46
C PHE A 152 -18.70 -2.83 1.88
N LEU A 153 -18.66 -1.62 2.43
CA LEU A 153 -19.84 -0.98 3.00
C LEU A 153 -20.85 -0.57 1.93
N ASN A 154 -20.43 -0.34 0.68
CA ASN A 154 -21.40 -0.10 -0.40
C ASN A 154 -22.24 -1.34 -0.77
N ASP A 155 -21.85 -2.56 -0.36
CA ASP A 155 -22.65 -3.77 -0.60
C ASP A 155 -23.62 -4.06 0.56
N ASP A 156 -23.52 -3.30 1.65
CA ASP A 156 -24.38 -3.39 2.81
C ASP A 156 -25.62 -2.48 2.65
N ALA A 157 -26.81 -3.05 2.83
CA ALA A 157 -28.06 -2.35 2.58
C ALA A 157 -28.30 -1.14 3.49
N GLU A 158 -27.85 -1.18 4.75
CA GLU A 158 -28.03 -0.08 5.70
C GLU A 158 -27.10 1.08 5.35
N PHE A 159 -25.83 0.78 5.04
CA PHE A 159 -24.86 1.78 4.61
C PHE A 159 -25.21 2.40 3.26
N ALA A 160 -25.68 1.60 2.29
CA ALA A 160 -26.12 2.10 1.00
C ALA A 160 -27.31 3.07 1.15
N ALA A 161 -28.31 2.70 1.97
CA ALA A 161 -29.47 3.55 2.24
C ALA A 161 -29.08 4.84 2.96
N ALA A 162 -28.18 4.77 3.95
CA ALA A 162 -27.66 5.95 4.65
C ALA A 162 -26.89 6.89 3.71
N ALA A 163 -26.10 6.36 2.79
CA ALA A 163 -25.33 7.15 1.83
C ALA A 163 -26.25 7.97 0.92
N GLU A 164 -27.32 7.34 0.41
CA GLU A 164 -28.34 8.00 -0.41
C GLU A 164 -29.13 9.03 0.40
N ALA A 165 -29.61 8.67 1.60
CA ALA A 165 -30.43 9.52 2.45
C ALA A 165 -29.71 10.81 2.89
N HIS A 166 -28.41 10.71 3.20
CA HIS A 166 -27.61 11.83 3.70
C HIS A 166 -26.75 12.51 2.62
N GLN A 167 -26.86 12.06 1.36
CA GLN A 167 -26.08 12.58 0.22
C GLN A 167 -24.57 12.53 0.45
N VAL A 168 -24.09 11.50 1.13
CA VAL A 168 -22.67 11.26 1.41
C VAL A 168 -22.13 10.11 0.56
N SER A 169 -20.80 10.02 0.48
CA SER A 169 -20.12 8.96 -0.27
C SER A 169 -19.44 7.95 0.65
N ILE A 170 -19.36 6.70 0.20
CA ILE A 170 -18.57 5.65 0.83
C ILE A 170 -17.47 5.23 -0.13
N LEU A 171 -16.21 5.40 0.29
CA LEU A 171 -15.02 5.03 -0.45
C LEU A 171 -14.45 3.71 0.08
N ASP A 172 -14.89 2.59 -0.49
CA ASP A 172 -14.30 1.27 -0.26
C ASP A 172 -12.94 1.16 -0.98
N VAL A 173 -11.84 1.52 -0.32
CA VAL A 173 -10.52 1.64 -1.00
C VAL A 173 -9.94 0.33 -1.49
N ARG A 174 -10.38 -0.79 -0.90
CA ARG A 174 -9.98 -2.14 -1.30
C ARG A 174 -10.81 -2.68 -2.46
N ARG A 175 -11.93 -2.04 -2.81
CA ARG A 175 -12.85 -2.60 -3.81
C ARG A 175 -12.13 -2.73 -5.15
N PRO A 176 -11.94 -3.96 -5.67
CA PRO A 176 -11.30 -4.14 -6.95
C PRO A 176 -12.20 -3.58 -8.05
N ARG A 177 -11.60 -3.31 -9.22
CA ARG A 177 -12.38 -2.97 -10.40
C ARG A 177 -13.35 -4.10 -10.73
N ALA A 178 -14.47 -3.74 -11.37
CA ALA A 178 -15.42 -4.74 -11.86
C ALA A 178 -14.69 -5.85 -12.61
N LYS A 179 -15.07 -7.12 -12.40
CA LYS A 179 -14.33 -8.30 -12.86
C LYS A 179 -13.93 -8.27 -14.34
N LYS A 180 -14.80 -7.75 -15.21
CA LYS A 180 -14.55 -7.58 -16.65
C LYS A 180 -13.41 -6.61 -17.00
N ASN A 181 -13.04 -5.74 -16.06
CA ASN A 181 -11.99 -4.72 -16.18
C ASN A 181 -10.71 -5.11 -15.42
N LEU A 182 -10.70 -6.26 -14.73
CA LEU A 182 -9.48 -6.80 -14.13
C LEU A 182 -8.56 -7.34 -15.22
N ARG A 183 -7.26 -7.12 -15.03
CA ARG A 183 -6.22 -7.38 -16.02
C ARG A 183 -5.50 -8.66 -15.67
N MET A 184 -5.42 -9.57 -16.63
CA MET A 184 -4.58 -10.76 -16.56
C MET A 184 -3.11 -10.37 -16.75
N PHE A 185 -2.20 -11.21 -16.25
CA PHE A 185 -0.77 -11.06 -16.54
C PHE A 185 -0.50 -11.37 -18.02
N THR A 186 0.32 -10.55 -18.66
CA THR A 186 0.57 -10.58 -20.12
C THR A 186 2.05 -10.66 -20.48
N GLY A 187 2.98 -10.43 -19.53
CA GLY A 187 4.42 -10.36 -19.80
C GLY A 187 4.89 -9.00 -20.33
N ARG A 188 4.00 -8.00 -20.37
CA ARG A 188 4.32 -6.61 -20.73
C ARG A 188 5.27 -5.94 -19.75
N ILE A 189 5.45 -6.48 -18.56
CA ILE A 189 6.47 -6.02 -17.61
C ILE A 189 7.88 -6.01 -18.22
N SER A 190 8.16 -6.88 -19.20
CA SER A 190 9.42 -6.88 -19.98
C SER A 190 9.69 -5.57 -20.73
N THR A 191 8.67 -4.75 -20.97
CA THR A 191 8.81 -3.42 -21.61
C THR A 191 9.29 -2.33 -20.65
N VAL A 192 9.32 -2.59 -19.35
CA VAL A 192 9.79 -1.66 -18.32
C VAL A 192 11.31 -1.76 -18.24
N THR A 193 12.00 -0.75 -18.75
CA THR A 193 13.47 -0.79 -18.90
C THR A 193 14.23 -0.20 -17.72
N CYS A 194 13.56 0.58 -16.85
CA CYS A 194 14.17 1.06 -15.61
C CYS A 194 14.25 -0.06 -14.55
N PRO A 195 15.23 0.00 -13.63
CA PRO A 195 15.26 -0.86 -12.46
C PRO A 195 13.93 -0.83 -11.68
N ARG A 196 13.51 -2.02 -11.24
CA ARG A 196 12.37 -2.22 -10.34
C ARG A 196 12.89 -2.83 -9.04
N ILE A 197 12.66 -2.15 -7.92
CA ILE A 197 13.15 -2.55 -6.61
C ILE A 197 11.96 -2.80 -5.69
N ALA A 198 11.80 -4.03 -5.21
CA ALA A 198 10.76 -4.36 -4.24
C ALA A 198 11.31 -4.28 -2.81
N VAL A 199 10.58 -3.63 -1.90
CA VAL A 199 10.90 -3.64 -0.47
C VAL A 199 10.15 -4.77 0.20
N LEU A 200 10.72 -5.98 0.16
CA LEU A 200 10.13 -7.18 0.77
C LEU A 200 10.53 -7.30 2.24
N GLY A 201 10.10 -8.35 2.93
CA GLY A 201 10.39 -8.47 4.36
C GLY A 201 10.30 -9.89 4.87
N THR A 202 10.76 -10.07 6.10
CA THR A 202 10.71 -11.35 6.86
C THR A 202 9.36 -11.60 7.54
N ASP A 203 8.49 -10.59 7.62
CA ASP A 203 7.15 -10.68 8.21
C ASP A 203 6.24 -9.54 7.69
N GLY A 204 4.94 -9.58 8.03
CA GLY A 204 4.00 -8.47 7.96
C GLY A 204 4.28 -7.37 9.01
N ALA A 205 3.78 -6.16 8.78
CA ALA A 205 3.84 -5.05 9.75
C ALA A 205 5.23 -4.79 10.37
N ILE A 206 6.29 -4.77 9.55
CA ILE A 206 7.68 -4.48 9.97
C ILE A 206 8.28 -3.24 9.30
N GLY A 207 7.47 -2.36 8.70
CA GLY A 207 7.95 -1.11 8.12
C GLY A 207 8.31 -1.13 6.62
N LYS A 208 7.92 -2.16 5.86
CA LYS A 208 8.17 -2.22 4.40
C LYS A 208 7.69 -0.98 3.64
N ARG A 209 6.45 -0.54 3.91
CA ARG A 209 5.87 0.70 3.34
C ARG A 209 6.70 1.91 3.73
N THR A 210 6.99 2.06 5.02
CA THR A 210 7.79 3.17 5.55
C THR A 210 9.13 3.28 4.85
N THR A 211 9.88 2.18 4.77
CA THR A 211 11.15 2.12 4.04
C THR A 211 10.99 2.45 2.56
N ALA A 212 9.95 1.94 1.90
CA ALA A 212 9.69 2.25 0.48
C ALA A 212 9.39 3.75 0.25
N THR A 213 8.63 4.38 1.13
CA THR A 213 8.34 5.82 1.09
C THR A 213 9.60 6.65 1.31
N ILE A 214 10.38 6.35 2.36
CA ILE A 214 11.61 7.09 2.68
C ILE A 214 12.65 6.92 1.58
N LEU A 215 12.84 5.70 1.07
CA LEU A 215 13.73 5.43 -0.05
C LEU A 215 13.33 6.22 -1.29
N THR A 216 12.03 6.25 -1.63
CA THR A 216 11.54 7.01 -2.79
C THR A 216 11.80 8.50 -2.63
N ALA A 217 11.56 9.06 -1.44
CA ALA A 217 11.85 10.45 -1.16
C ALA A 217 13.36 10.76 -1.23
N ALA A 218 14.20 9.89 -0.66
CA ALA A 218 15.65 10.04 -0.65
C ALA A 218 16.26 9.99 -2.06
N LEU A 219 15.80 9.07 -2.91
CA LEU A 219 16.23 8.97 -4.31
C LEU A 219 15.85 10.23 -5.10
N ASN A 220 14.61 10.71 -4.96
CA ASN A 220 14.17 11.94 -5.62
C ASN A 220 14.95 13.17 -5.12
N ALA A 221 15.24 13.25 -3.82
CA ALA A 221 16.08 14.32 -3.25
C ALA A 221 17.53 14.26 -3.78
N ALA A 222 18.01 13.08 -4.14
CA ALA A 222 19.29 12.88 -4.81
C ALA A 222 19.24 13.06 -6.34
N GLY A 223 18.11 13.52 -6.90
CA GLY A 223 17.95 13.75 -8.33
C GLY A 223 17.64 12.51 -9.17
N ILE A 224 17.41 11.35 -8.54
CA ILE A 224 17.03 10.10 -9.21
C ILE A 224 15.51 10.01 -9.21
N LYS A 225 14.88 10.09 -10.39
CA LYS A 225 13.42 10.10 -10.51
C LYS A 225 12.84 8.73 -10.12
N ALA A 226 12.40 8.63 -8.87
CA ALA A 226 11.84 7.42 -8.29
C ALA A 226 10.31 7.50 -8.20
N VAL A 227 9.62 6.45 -8.62
CA VAL A 227 8.16 6.32 -8.50
C VAL A 227 7.81 5.14 -7.60
N LEU A 228 7.00 5.40 -6.57
CA LEU A 228 6.47 4.38 -5.67
C LEU A 228 5.17 3.79 -6.23
N ILE A 229 5.08 2.46 -6.22
CA ILE A 229 3.86 1.70 -6.47
C ILE A 229 3.35 1.16 -5.13
N GLY A 230 2.20 1.67 -4.69
CA GLY A 230 1.53 1.19 -3.49
C GLY A 230 0.83 -0.15 -3.73
N THR A 231 0.90 -1.06 -2.76
CA THR A 231 0.37 -2.44 -2.90
C THR A 231 -0.63 -2.83 -1.82
N GLY A 232 -0.90 -1.92 -0.88
CA GLY A 232 -1.85 -2.10 0.20
C GLY A 232 -2.83 -0.94 0.31
N GLN A 233 -3.87 -1.16 1.13
CA GLN A 233 -4.93 -0.17 1.36
C GLN A 233 -4.42 1.17 1.90
N THR A 234 -3.46 1.17 2.84
CA THR A 234 -3.01 2.44 3.45
C THR A 234 -2.39 3.37 2.41
N SER A 235 -1.59 2.86 1.49
CA SER A 235 -1.01 3.66 0.40
C SER A 235 -2.10 4.27 -0.49
N LEU A 236 -3.17 3.53 -0.78
CA LEU A 236 -4.32 4.05 -1.53
C LEU A 236 -5.07 5.15 -0.76
N ILE A 237 -5.27 4.97 0.55
CA ILE A 237 -5.90 5.98 1.41
C ILE A 237 -5.03 7.24 1.48
N GLN A 238 -3.71 7.09 1.62
CA GLN A 238 -2.75 8.20 1.66
C GLN A 238 -2.66 8.97 0.33
N GLY A 239 -3.20 8.42 -0.76
CA GLY A 239 -3.27 9.11 -2.05
C GLY A 239 -2.27 8.63 -3.10
N ALA A 240 -1.66 7.44 -2.93
CA ALA A 240 -0.71 6.90 -3.89
C ALA A 240 -1.25 6.95 -5.33
N ARG A 241 -0.57 7.70 -6.20
CA ARG A 241 -0.97 7.91 -7.59
C ARG A 241 -1.04 6.60 -8.39
N TYR A 242 -0.16 5.67 -8.06
CA TYR A 242 -0.11 4.33 -8.61
C TYR A 242 -0.23 3.35 -7.45
N GLY A 243 -1.30 2.57 -7.43
CA GLY A 243 -1.44 1.54 -6.42
C GLY A 243 -2.54 0.54 -6.71
N VAL A 244 -2.46 -0.58 -5.98
CA VAL A 244 -3.35 -1.72 -6.13
C VAL A 244 -3.48 -2.43 -4.78
N ALA A 245 -4.70 -2.63 -4.27
CA ALA A 245 -4.91 -3.39 -3.04
C ALA A 245 -4.85 -4.89 -3.33
N LEU A 246 -3.66 -5.48 -3.31
CA LEU A 246 -3.44 -6.87 -3.75
C LEU A 246 -4.17 -7.91 -2.89
N ASP A 247 -4.41 -7.60 -1.63
CA ASP A 247 -5.10 -8.47 -0.67
C ASP A 247 -6.61 -8.61 -0.92
N ALA A 248 -7.20 -7.74 -1.73
CA ALA A 248 -8.61 -7.73 -2.08
C ALA A 248 -8.89 -8.15 -3.53
N ILE A 249 -7.83 -8.49 -4.29
CA ILE A 249 -7.96 -8.89 -5.70
C ILE A 249 -8.04 -10.43 -5.78
N PRO A 250 -8.95 -10.98 -6.60
CA PRO A 250 -8.97 -12.42 -6.82
C PRO A 250 -7.63 -12.91 -7.40
N CYS A 251 -7.08 -13.99 -6.84
CA CYS A 251 -5.71 -14.46 -7.07
C CYS A 251 -5.29 -14.52 -8.55
N GLN A 252 -6.22 -14.89 -9.44
CA GLN A 252 -5.98 -14.97 -10.89
C GLN A 252 -5.51 -13.65 -11.52
N PHE A 253 -5.90 -12.50 -10.94
CA PHE A 253 -5.63 -11.17 -11.48
C PHE A 253 -4.53 -10.41 -10.74
N CYS A 254 -4.10 -10.85 -9.56
CA CYS A 254 -3.17 -10.10 -8.70
C CYS A 254 -1.90 -9.68 -9.43
N SER A 255 -1.22 -10.62 -10.10
CA SER A 255 0.00 -10.31 -10.85
C SER A 255 -0.25 -9.42 -12.07
N GLY A 256 -1.39 -9.59 -12.75
CA GLY A 256 -1.73 -8.78 -13.93
C GLY A 256 -2.12 -7.35 -13.61
N GLU A 257 -2.82 -7.14 -12.51
CA GLU A 257 -3.15 -5.81 -11.99
C GLU A 257 -1.89 -5.05 -11.56
N LEU A 258 -0.95 -5.74 -10.89
CA LEU A 258 0.33 -5.14 -10.53
C LEU A 258 1.20 -4.84 -11.76
N GLU A 259 1.38 -5.81 -12.67
CA GLU A 259 2.10 -5.60 -13.93
C GLU A 259 1.57 -4.36 -14.64
N SER A 260 0.26 -4.27 -14.78
CA SER A 260 -0.38 -3.18 -15.51
C SER A 260 -0.16 -1.83 -14.83
N THR A 261 -0.19 -1.79 -13.49
CA THR A 261 0.09 -0.57 -12.70
C THR A 261 1.53 -0.13 -12.87
N VAL A 262 2.50 -1.05 -12.81
CA VAL A 262 3.92 -0.76 -13.03
C VAL A 262 4.17 -0.24 -14.45
N VAL A 263 3.57 -0.89 -15.46
CA VAL A 263 3.69 -0.46 -16.87
C VAL A 263 3.04 0.89 -17.10
N GLU A 264 1.89 1.19 -16.46
CA GLU A 264 1.25 2.51 -16.54
C GLU A 264 2.15 3.60 -15.94
N ALA A 265 2.71 3.35 -14.75
CA ALA A 265 3.65 4.27 -14.09
C ALA A 265 4.89 4.53 -14.95
N PHE A 266 5.49 3.47 -15.50
CA PHE A 266 6.66 3.58 -16.37
C PHE A 266 6.36 4.45 -17.61
N LYS A 267 5.24 4.20 -18.29
CA LYS A 267 4.87 4.91 -19.52
C LYS A 267 4.50 6.37 -19.30
N ARG A 268 3.94 6.71 -18.13
CA ARG A 268 3.46 8.07 -17.84
C ARG A 268 4.52 8.93 -17.18
N GLU A 269 5.34 8.34 -16.31
CA GLU A 269 6.33 9.08 -15.54
C GLU A 269 7.73 9.02 -16.14
N HIS A 270 8.06 8.01 -16.96
CA HIS A 270 9.43 7.76 -17.42
C HIS A 270 10.47 7.81 -16.28
N PRO A 271 10.29 7.00 -15.21
CA PRO A 271 11.16 7.06 -14.04
C PRO A 271 12.54 6.47 -14.30
N ASP A 272 13.52 6.89 -13.51
CA ASP A 272 14.83 6.26 -13.44
C ASP A 272 14.78 4.94 -12.68
N VAL A 273 13.88 4.83 -11.69
CA VAL A 273 13.69 3.62 -10.87
C VAL A 273 12.24 3.55 -10.36
N ILE A 274 11.70 2.34 -10.27
CA ILE A 274 10.40 2.08 -9.65
C ILE A 274 10.60 1.33 -8.35
N ILE A 275 10.03 1.86 -7.27
CA ILE A 275 9.98 1.23 -5.95
C ILE A 275 8.62 0.56 -5.78
N ILE A 276 8.61 -0.70 -5.36
CA ILE A 276 7.40 -1.47 -5.12
C ILE A 276 7.28 -1.70 -3.61
N GLU A 277 6.18 -1.22 -3.03
CA GLU A 277 5.83 -1.52 -1.64
C GLU A 277 5.62 -3.04 -1.48
N GLY A 278 6.31 -3.68 -0.53
CA GLY A 278 6.10 -5.09 -0.23
C GLY A 278 4.92 -5.33 0.72
N GLN A 279 4.29 -6.50 0.59
CA GLN A 279 3.20 -6.97 1.45
C GLN A 279 3.50 -8.38 1.95
N GLY A 280 3.28 -8.66 3.24
CA GLY A 280 3.60 -9.97 3.84
C GLY A 280 5.10 -10.30 3.82
N ALA A 281 5.43 -11.58 3.79
CA ALA A 281 6.76 -12.14 3.53
C ALA A 281 6.62 -13.36 2.61
N LEU A 282 7.69 -13.78 1.92
CA LEU A 282 7.58 -14.89 0.98
C LEU A 282 7.53 -16.24 1.69
N SER A 283 8.17 -16.34 2.85
CA SER A 283 8.09 -17.51 3.75
C SER A 283 6.84 -17.52 4.64
N HIS A 284 6.05 -16.45 4.66
CA HIS A 284 4.89 -16.36 5.56
C HIS A 284 3.81 -17.39 5.18
N PRO A 285 3.37 -18.27 6.10
CA PRO A 285 2.45 -19.36 5.76
C PRO A 285 1.05 -18.88 5.37
N ALA A 286 0.60 -17.75 5.92
CA ALA A 286 -0.74 -17.21 5.65
C ALA A 286 -0.82 -16.19 4.49
N TYR A 287 0.29 -15.60 4.05
CA TYR A 287 0.26 -14.43 3.16
C TYR A 287 0.90 -14.73 1.80
N LEU A 288 0.10 -14.65 0.74
CA LEU A 288 0.55 -14.91 -0.63
C LEU A 288 0.98 -13.66 -1.40
N THR A 289 0.75 -12.46 -0.85
CA THR A 289 0.92 -11.19 -1.57
C THR A 289 2.34 -10.97 -2.09
N SER A 290 3.38 -11.39 -1.35
CA SER A 290 4.78 -11.34 -1.80
C SER A 290 4.98 -12.11 -3.11
N THR A 291 4.31 -13.25 -3.28
CA THR A 291 4.41 -14.06 -4.50
C THR A 291 3.84 -13.30 -5.70
N PHE A 292 2.71 -12.62 -5.53
CA PHE A 292 2.10 -11.81 -6.57
C PHE A 292 2.97 -10.60 -6.94
N ILE A 293 3.64 -10.00 -5.94
CA ILE A 293 4.60 -8.92 -6.17
C ILE A 293 5.77 -9.40 -7.03
N MET A 294 6.39 -10.51 -6.65
CA MET A 294 7.51 -11.10 -7.38
C MET A 294 7.14 -11.47 -8.82
N ARG A 295 5.93 -12.01 -9.05
CA ARG A 295 5.45 -12.40 -10.38
C ARG A 295 5.00 -11.22 -11.23
N GLY A 296 4.27 -10.26 -10.65
CA GLY A 296 3.67 -9.14 -11.37
C GLY A 296 4.65 -8.01 -11.66
N ALA A 297 5.50 -7.66 -10.70
CA ALA A 297 6.48 -6.60 -10.85
C ALA A 297 7.83 -7.08 -11.42
N GLN A 298 8.14 -8.38 -11.31
CA GLN A 298 9.44 -8.96 -11.69
C GLN A 298 10.62 -8.04 -11.32
N PRO A 299 10.81 -7.78 -10.00
CA PRO A 299 11.79 -6.81 -9.54
C PRO A 299 13.21 -7.27 -9.86
N ASN A 300 14.04 -6.35 -10.37
CA ASN A 300 15.46 -6.61 -10.61
C ASN A 300 16.25 -6.76 -9.31
N ALA A 301 15.80 -6.09 -8.25
CA ALA A 301 16.39 -6.18 -6.93
C ALA A 301 15.37 -6.12 -5.81
N VAL A 302 15.78 -6.60 -4.64
CA VAL A 302 15.02 -6.55 -3.40
C VAL A 302 15.83 -5.85 -2.32
N ILE A 303 15.18 -4.96 -1.58
CA ILE A 303 15.66 -4.49 -0.27
C ILE A 303 14.83 -5.23 0.77
N LEU A 304 15.48 -5.96 1.66
CA LEU A 304 14.80 -6.82 2.62
C LEU A 304 14.60 -6.09 3.96
N GLN A 305 13.36 -5.98 4.42
CA GLN A 305 13.02 -5.45 5.74
C GLN A 305 13.03 -6.56 6.80
N HIS A 306 13.62 -6.28 7.97
CA HIS A 306 13.66 -7.23 9.08
C HIS A 306 13.48 -6.57 10.44
N ALA A 307 12.81 -7.24 11.38
CA ALA A 307 12.63 -6.80 12.76
C ALA A 307 13.43 -7.71 13.71
N PRO A 308 14.67 -7.33 14.11
CA PRO A 308 15.56 -8.22 14.86
C PRO A 308 15.03 -8.62 16.25
N ALA A 309 14.27 -7.74 16.90
CA ALA A 309 13.71 -8.00 18.22
C ALA A 309 12.44 -8.88 18.19
N ARG A 310 11.83 -9.10 17.00
CA ARG A 310 10.59 -9.85 16.88
C ARG A 310 10.87 -11.35 16.75
N ARG A 311 10.40 -12.14 17.73
CA ARG A 311 10.65 -13.59 17.82
C ARG A 311 9.68 -14.45 17.02
N PHE A 312 8.43 -14.00 16.91
CA PHE A 312 7.35 -14.71 16.23
C PHE A 312 6.67 -13.80 15.22
N LEU A 313 6.07 -14.39 14.19
CA LEU A 313 5.35 -13.63 13.17
C LEU A 313 4.17 -12.86 13.80
N CYS A 314 3.92 -11.66 13.28
CA CYS A 314 2.80 -10.81 13.69
C CYS A 314 1.49 -11.58 13.60
N ASP A 315 0.67 -11.58 14.66
CA ASP A 315 -0.61 -12.30 14.75
C ASP A 315 -0.51 -13.84 14.75
N PHE A 316 0.71 -14.40 14.70
CA PHE A 316 0.97 -15.85 14.73
C PHE A 316 2.01 -16.19 15.81
N PRO A 317 1.61 -16.16 17.11
CA PRO A 317 2.54 -16.29 18.25
C PRO A 317 3.27 -17.63 18.32
N ASN A 318 2.83 -18.64 17.56
CA ASN A 318 3.41 -19.98 17.53
C ASN A 318 4.33 -20.22 16.33
N ILE A 319 4.54 -19.22 15.46
CA ILE A 319 5.35 -19.36 14.25
C ILE A 319 6.57 -18.45 14.37
N ALA A 320 7.75 -19.04 14.42
CA ALA A 320 8.99 -18.30 14.60
C ALA A 320 9.29 -17.40 13.38
N MET A 321 9.90 -16.25 13.65
CA MET A 321 10.44 -15.37 12.62
C MET A 321 11.49 -16.13 11.78
N PRO A 322 11.43 -16.10 10.43
CA PRO A 322 12.46 -16.68 9.60
C PRO A 322 13.80 -15.97 9.79
N THR A 323 14.91 -16.67 9.53
CA THR A 323 16.21 -16.01 9.49
C THR A 323 16.31 -15.12 8.25
N VAL A 324 17.06 -14.02 8.35
CA VAL A 324 17.33 -13.15 7.20
C VAL A 324 17.95 -13.94 6.04
N ALA A 325 18.91 -14.82 6.33
CA ALA A 325 19.58 -15.63 5.31
C ALA A 325 18.61 -16.58 4.60
N SER A 326 17.70 -17.24 5.32
CA SER A 326 16.70 -18.12 4.71
C SER A 326 15.71 -17.36 3.82
N GLU A 327 15.30 -16.15 4.23
CA GLU A 327 14.40 -15.32 3.42
C GLU A 327 15.10 -14.82 2.14
N ILE A 328 16.35 -14.37 2.23
CA ILE A 328 17.16 -13.99 1.06
C ILE A 328 17.28 -15.17 0.09
N HIS A 329 17.61 -16.35 0.61
CA HIS A 329 17.75 -17.55 -0.22
C HIS A 329 16.42 -17.89 -0.93
N LEU A 330 15.30 -17.84 -0.20
CA LEU A 330 13.97 -18.11 -0.77
C LEU A 330 13.62 -17.12 -1.88
N ILE A 331 13.83 -15.82 -1.66
CA ILE A 331 13.53 -14.76 -2.64
C ILE A 331 14.30 -14.97 -3.94
N GLN A 332 15.61 -15.21 -3.85
CA GLN A 332 16.48 -15.38 -5.02
C GLN A 332 16.30 -16.75 -5.70
N THR A 333 15.78 -17.74 -4.99
CA THR A 333 15.39 -19.04 -5.57
C THR A 333 14.07 -18.93 -6.32
N PHE A 334 13.13 -18.14 -5.80
CA PHE A 334 11.78 -18.02 -6.35
C PHE A 334 11.73 -17.26 -7.68
N ALA A 335 12.61 -16.28 -7.88
CA ALA A 335 12.71 -15.52 -9.11
C ALA A 335 14.15 -15.03 -9.36
N GLU A 336 14.42 -14.70 -10.62
CA GLU A 336 15.67 -14.06 -11.04
C GLU A 336 15.74 -12.62 -10.53
N THR A 337 16.24 -12.47 -9.30
CA THR A 337 16.40 -11.19 -8.61
C THR A 337 17.58 -11.26 -7.64
N LYS A 338 18.02 -10.10 -7.12
CA LYS A 338 19.08 -10.05 -6.11
C LYS A 338 18.66 -9.21 -4.90
N VAL A 339 18.94 -9.70 -3.70
CA VAL A 339 18.81 -8.87 -2.50
C VAL A 339 20.05 -7.96 -2.42
N ILE A 340 19.84 -6.64 -2.49
CA ILE A 340 20.92 -5.63 -2.57
C ILE A 340 21.20 -4.94 -1.24
N GLY A 341 20.36 -5.17 -0.23
CA GLY A 341 20.57 -4.64 1.12
C GLY A 341 19.46 -5.01 2.09
N LEU A 342 19.69 -4.70 3.35
CA LEU A 342 18.79 -4.97 4.47
C LEU A 342 18.41 -3.67 5.18
N THR A 343 17.14 -3.52 5.53
CA THR A 343 16.64 -2.43 6.36
C THR A 343 16.03 -2.99 7.64
N LEU A 344 16.35 -2.36 8.78
CA LEU A 344 15.90 -2.82 10.09
C LEU A 344 14.63 -2.08 10.53
N ASN A 345 13.80 -2.78 11.29
CA ASN A 345 12.81 -2.21 12.19
C ASN A 345 13.40 -2.27 13.60
N HIS A 346 13.68 -1.10 14.17
CA HIS A 346 14.27 -0.93 15.49
C HIS A 346 13.28 -1.01 16.67
N GLU A 347 12.02 -1.37 16.43
CA GLU A 347 11.05 -1.57 17.52
C GLU A 347 11.64 -2.48 18.61
N HIS A 348 11.49 -2.05 19.87
CA HIS A 348 12.05 -2.71 21.06
C HIS A 348 13.58 -2.81 21.08
N MET A 349 14.29 -1.96 20.34
CA MET A 349 15.74 -1.85 20.35
C MET A 349 16.19 -0.47 20.84
N THR A 350 17.32 -0.41 21.52
CA THR A 350 18.01 0.85 21.82
C THR A 350 18.83 1.29 20.62
N ASP A 351 19.20 2.58 20.53
CA ASP A 351 20.05 3.09 19.45
C ASP A 351 21.40 2.34 19.34
N ALA A 352 21.99 1.98 20.49
CA ALA A 352 23.19 1.14 20.54
C ALA A 352 22.95 -0.27 19.96
N ALA A 353 21.82 -0.90 20.31
CA ALA A 353 21.45 -2.21 19.78
C ALA A 353 21.17 -2.17 18.26
N VAL A 354 20.61 -1.08 17.74
CA VAL A 354 20.43 -0.87 16.29
C VAL A 354 21.79 -0.81 15.60
N THR A 355 22.73 -0.03 16.13
CA THR A 355 24.10 0.08 15.59
C THR A 355 24.83 -1.26 15.60
N GLU A 356 24.72 -2.03 16.69
CA GLU A 356 25.29 -3.37 16.78
C GLU A 356 24.65 -4.33 15.76
N ALA A 357 23.32 -4.30 15.62
CA ALA A 357 22.60 -5.15 14.67
C ALA A 357 22.98 -4.84 13.22
N ILE A 358 23.10 -3.56 12.85
CA ILE A 358 23.60 -3.13 11.53
C ILE A 358 24.96 -3.76 11.27
N ALA A 359 25.93 -3.55 12.17
CA ALA A 359 27.29 -4.05 11.99
C ALA A 359 27.36 -5.59 11.94
N LYS A 360 26.52 -6.28 12.73
CA LYS A 360 26.40 -7.74 12.72
C LYS A 360 25.88 -8.25 11.38
N TYR A 361 24.79 -7.68 10.87
CA TYR A 361 24.19 -8.12 9.60
C TYR A 361 25.05 -7.73 8.40
N GLU A 362 25.69 -6.55 8.39
CA GLU A 362 26.64 -6.16 7.33
C GLU A 362 27.77 -7.18 7.20
N ARG A 363 28.42 -7.54 8.32
CA ARG A 363 29.50 -8.53 8.32
C ARG A 363 29.01 -9.93 7.91
N GLY A 364 27.85 -10.34 8.41
CA GLY A 364 27.32 -11.69 8.17
C GLY A 364 26.81 -11.91 6.75
N LEU A 365 26.28 -10.86 6.11
CA LEU A 365 25.65 -10.95 4.80
C LEU A 365 26.50 -10.40 3.66
N GLY A 366 27.49 -9.54 3.96
CA GLY A 366 28.22 -8.81 2.93
C GLY A 366 27.34 -7.84 2.14
N LEU A 367 26.26 -7.36 2.76
CA LEU A 367 25.28 -6.43 2.16
C LEU A 367 25.22 -5.15 2.99
N PRO A 368 24.94 -3.98 2.39
CA PRO A 368 24.64 -2.77 3.14
C PRO A 368 23.44 -2.97 4.06
N VAL A 369 23.55 -2.49 5.30
CA VAL A 369 22.43 -2.53 6.27
C VAL A 369 22.21 -1.17 6.87
N THR A 370 20.94 -0.78 7.03
CA THR A 370 20.60 0.49 7.68
C THR A 370 19.23 0.42 8.36
N ASP A 371 18.86 1.46 9.07
CA ASP A 371 17.50 1.66 9.57
C ASP A 371 16.95 2.92 8.91
N ALA A 372 15.84 2.80 8.21
CA ALA A 372 15.32 3.87 7.36
C ALA A 372 14.85 5.11 8.15
N LEU A 373 14.53 4.94 9.44
CA LEU A 373 13.99 6.01 10.29
C LEU A 373 15.08 6.71 11.10
N THR A 374 16.05 5.96 11.61
CA THR A 374 17.03 6.44 12.61
C THR A 374 18.43 6.69 12.04
N ARG A 375 18.68 6.32 10.78
CA ARG A 375 19.98 6.50 10.11
C ARG A 375 19.85 7.40 8.89
N PRO A 376 20.95 8.03 8.43
CA PRO A 376 20.90 8.96 7.30
C PRO A 376 20.33 8.32 6.04
N ALA A 377 19.37 9.00 5.41
CA ALA A 377 18.71 8.53 4.19
C ALA A 377 19.67 8.31 3.00
N SER A 378 20.85 8.95 3.02
CA SER A 378 21.91 8.70 2.03
C SER A 378 22.35 7.24 1.98
N ARG A 379 22.31 6.50 3.12
CA ARG A 379 22.62 5.07 3.15
C ARG A 379 21.66 4.24 2.28
N LEU A 380 20.40 4.65 2.18
CA LEU A 380 19.41 4.00 1.30
C LEU A 380 19.72 4.30 -0.18
N VAL A 381 20.16 5.52 -0.49
CA VAL A 381 20.58 5.91 -1.84
C VAL A 381 21.83 5.13 -2.25
N ASP A 382 22.84 5.07 -1.39
CA ASP A 382 24.09 4.33 -1.63
C ASP A 382 23.81 2.83 -1.87
N MET A 383 22.87 2.25 -1.12
CA MET A 383 22.43 0.86 -1.30
C MET A 383 21.87 0.63 -2.71
N VAL A 384 21.03 1.55 -3.21
CA VAL A 384 20.48 1.47 -4.57
C VAL A 384 21.55 1.71 -5.64
N LEU A 385 22.41 2.70 -5.46
CA LEU A 385 23.50 3.00 -6.40
C LEU A 385 24.54 1.88 -6.48
N GLY A 386 24.80 1.19 -5.37
CA GLY A 386 25.66 0.00 -5.36
C GLY A 386 25.07 -1.17 -6.17
N GLY A 387 23.74 -1.32 -6.15
CA GLY A 387 23.03 -2.31 -6.97
C GLY A 387 22.85 -1.89 -8.44
N PHE A 388 22.76 -0.59 -8.71
CA PHE A 388 22.51 -0.02 -10.03
C PHE A 388 23.39 1.22 -10.30
N PRO A 389 24.70 1.07 -10.54
CA PRO A 389 25.64 2.18 -10.72
C PRO A 389 25.27 3.12 -11.88
N GLN A 390 24.55 2.63 -12.89
CA GLN A 390 24.06 3.41 -14.02
C GLN A 390 23.11 4.56 -13.63
N LEU A 391 22.56 4.54 -12.41
CA LEU A 391 21.73 5.62 -11.89
C LEU A 391 22.57 6.83 -11.44
N ALA A 392 23.87 6.67 -11.19
CA ALA A 392 24.75 7.71 -10.64
C ALA A 392 25.20 8.79 -11.66
N GLY A 393 24.69 8.77 -12.89
CA GLY A 393 25.20 9.63 -13.98
C GLY A 393 24.14 10.21 -14.91
N ARG A 394 22.85 10.14 -14.55
CA ARG A 394 21.81 10.80 -15.37
C ARG A 394 21.78 12.29 -15.03
N PRO A 395 22.03 13.18 -16.01
CA PRO A 395 21.83 14.61 -15.81
C PRO A 395 20.37 14.86 -15.40
N ILE A 396 20.16 15.78 -14.47
CA ILE A 396 18.83 16.28 -14.12
C ILE A 396 18.21 16.84 -15.40
N LEU A 397 17.32 16.08 -16.05
CA LEU A 397 16.47 16.59 -17.11
C LEU A 397 15.38 17.43 -16.45
N GLY A 398 15.76 18.65 -16.10
CA GLY A 398 14.89 19.67 -15.50
C GLY A 398 14.90 20.94 -16.33
N ALA A 399 13.69 21.37 -16.70
CA ALA A 399 13.30 22.71 -17.14
C ALA A 399 13.82 23.19 -18.52
N ALA A 400 12.99 22.96 -19.54
CA ALA A 400 12.77 23.93 -20.61
C ALA A 400 11.31 24.36 -20.58
#